data_AF-A0A6A1WBJ4-F1
#
_entry.id   AF-A0A6A1WBJ4-F1
#
_cell.length_a   1.000
_cell.length_b   1.000
_cell.length_c   1.000
_cell.angle_alpha   90.00
_cell.angle_beta   90.00
_cell.angle_gamma   90.00
#
_symmetry.space_group_name_H-M   'P 1'
#
loop_
_entity.id
_entity.type
_entity.pdbx_description
1 polymer ?
#
loop_
_entity_poly.entity_id
_entity_poly.type
_entity_poly.pdbx_seq_one_letter_code
_entity_poly.pdbx_strand_id
1 'polypeptide(L)'
;MVFEYIVVGNEAIPDPFSNMVGVAVTNLRLVLKKFAQRSIKVNTAVSIFVLGATFPPSIGVFKLEMKEPMADLLNRIRTFVLEPVVMVKFPYDYHAQGIIPQDFATFSMDKAYISDGQNGYSNVLDALLGAFYSAMAEENVTDVKLVVSASGWPSTGNGGYTTPTLAAKYNKNFMRRIASVQGTPARPGQPVDGFVYNLFNENQKAVGPAQHFGLFYSDTTPAYNFTVPH
;
A
#
# COMPACT_ATOMS: atom_id res chain seq x y z
N MET A 1 12.38 0.52 -23.42
CA MET A 1 11.56 0.07 -22.28
C MET A 1 12.16 0.66 -21.03
N VAL A 2 11.40 1.44 -20.26
CA VAL A 2 11.89 2.08 -19.04
C VAL A 2 11.29 1.30 -17.87
N PHE A 3 12.10 0.48 -17.20
CA PHE A 3 11.69 -0.18 -15.96
C PHE A 3 11.87 0.83 -14.82
N GLU A 4 10.82 1.09 -14.07
CA GLU A 4 10.91 1.97 -12.90
C GLU A 4 11.24 1.17 -11.63
N TYR A 5 10.54 0.05 -11.40
CA TYR A 5 10.67 -0.74 -10.19
C TYR A 5 11.01 -2.21 -10.49
N ILE A 6 11.80 -2.83 -9.61
CA ILE A 6 11.85 -4.28 -9.42
C ILE A 6 11.40 -4.56 -7.98
N VAL A 7 10.28 -5.28 -7.87
CA VAL A 7 9.66 -5.66 -6.59
C VAL A 7 10.05 -7.10 -6.26
N VAL A 8 10.87 -7.28 -5.23
CA VAL A 8 11.45 -8.57 -4.83
C VAL A 8 10.57 -9.18 -3.75
N GLY A 9 9.71 -10.11 -4.15
CA GLY A 9 8.70 -10.70 -3.29
C GLY A 9 7.44 -9.84 -3.15
N ASN A 10 6.32 -10.50 -2.88
CA ASN A 10 5.02 -9.87 -2.66
C ASN A 10 4.39 -10.51 -1.42
N GLU A 11 4.29 -9.74 -0.34
CA GLU A 11 3.85 -10.21 0.99
C GLU A 11 4.72 -11.38 1.50
N ALA A 12 6.03 -11.33 1.20
CA ALA A 12 7.02 -12.35 1.62
C ALA A 12 7.51 -12.20 3.07
N ILE A 13 6.99 -11.19 3.77
CA ILE A 13 7.10 -10.96 5.22
C ILE A 13 5.64 -10.85 5.70
N PRO A 14 5.14 -11.74 6.58
CA PRO A 14 5.81 -12.84 7.29
C PRO A 14 6.29 -14.02 6.44
N ASP A 15 6.94 -14.96 7.12
CA ASP A 15 7.45 -16.29 6.74
C ASP A 15 6.78 -17.00 5.55
N PRO A 16 7.50 -17.90 4.84
CA PRO A 16 8.78 -18.53 5.22
C PRO A 16 10.03 -17.82 4.67
N PHE A 17 9.87 -16.71 3.97
CA PHE A 17 10.96 -16.08 3.21
C PHE A 17 11.48 -14.78 3.83
N SER A 18 10.97 -14.37 5.00
CA SER A 18 11.25 -13.07 5.64
C SER A 18 12.72 -12.69 5.62
N ASN A 19 13.58 -13.60 6.13
CA ASN A 19 15.01 -13.36 6.30
C ASN A 19 15.80 -13.34 4.97
N MET A 20 15.18 -13.74 3.85
CA MET A 20 15.81 -13.73 2.53
C MET A 20 15.46 -12.49 1.72
N VAL A 21 14.37 -11.78 2.05
CA VAL A 21 13.89 -10.62 1.28
C VAL A 21 14.94 -9.51 1.24
N GLY A 22 15.49 -9.11 2.40
CA GLY A 22 16.52 -8.06 2.48
C GLY A 22 17.77 -8.40 1.67
N VAL A 23 18.25 -9.64 1.78
CA VAL A 23 19.41 -10.16 1.04
C VAL A 23 19.14 -10.14 -0.47
N ALA A 24 17.97 -10.62 -0.92
CA ALA A 24 17.61 -10.65 -2.33
C ALA A 24 17.50 -9.25 -2.95
N VAL A 25 16.89 -8.30 -2.23
CA VAL A 25 16.82 -6.88 -2.62
C VAL A 25 18.21 -6.28 -2.79
N THR A 26 19.11 -6.55 -1.84
CA THR A 26 20.51 -6.08 -1.90
C THR A 26 21.26 -6.67 -3.09
N ASN A 27 21.15 -7.99 -3.30
CA ASN A 27 21.84 -8.68 -4.39
C ASN A 27 21.39 -8.16 -5.76
N LEU A 28 20.09 -7.96 -5.97
CA LEU A 28 19.57 -7.39 -7.21
C LEU A 28 20.05 -5.95 -7.42
N ARG A 29 20.08 -5.12 -6.36
CA ARG A 29 20.63 -3.75 -6.44
C ARG A 29 22.11 -3.75 -6.85
N LEU A 30 22.91 -4.70 -6.35
CA LEU A 30 24.33 -4.86 -6.74
C LEU A 30 24.48 -5.26 -8.21
N VAL A 31 23.68 -6.22 -8.68
CA VAL A 31 23.67 -6.65 -10.09
C VAL A 31 23.32 -5.48 -11.00
N LEU A 32 22.24 -4.75 -10.71
CA LEU A 32 21.85 -3.59 -11.51
C LEU A 32 22.91 -2.49 -11.49
N LYS A 33 23.60 -2.28 -10.36
CA LYS A 33 24.73 -1.33 -10.28
C LYS A 33 25.87 -1.74 -11.23
N LYS A 34 26.19 -3.04 -11.33
CA LYS A 34 27.21 -3.58 -12.24
C LYS A 34 26.89 -3.33 -13.72
N PHE A 35 25.61 -3.37 -14.10
CA PHE A 35 25.15 -3.12 -15.47
C PHE A 35 24.72 -1.67 -15.75
N ALA A 36 25.14 -0.71 -14.90
CA ALA A 36 24.78 0.70 -14.99
C ALA A 36 23.26 0.99 -14.99
N GLN A 37 22.43 0.05 -14.55
CA GLN A 37 20.97 0.19 -14.39
C GLN A 37 20.66 0.85 -13.04
N ARG A 38 21.19 2.07 -12.83
CA ARG A 38 21.02 2.77 -11.54
C ARG A 38 19.58 3.26 -11.36
N SER A 39 18.94 3.74 -12.43
CA SER A 39 17.59 4.32 -12.43
C SER A 39 16.47 3.38 -11.95
N ILE A 40 16.66 2.06 -12.03
CA ILE A 40 15.66 1.08 -11.60
C ILE A 40 15.66 0.98 -10.07
N LYS A 41 14.54 1.33 -9.42
CA LYS A 41 14.33 1.26 -7.97
C LYS A 41 14.09 -0.21 -7.57
N VAL A 42 14.95 -0.80 -6.74
CA VAL A 42 14.75 -2.17 -6.23
C VAL A 42 14.14 -2.10 -4.84
N ASN A 43 13.04 -2.79 -4.63
CA ASN A 43 12.32 -2.80 -3.36
C ASN A 43 11.62 -4.15 -3.13
N THR A 44 10.71 -4.20 -2.17
CA THR A 44 9.77 -5.30 -1.97
C THR A 44 8.36 -4.73 -1.77
N ALA A 45 7.35 -5.59 -1.88
CA ALA A 45 5.98 -5.28 -1.50
C ALA A 45 5.61 -6.02 -0.21
N VAL A 46 5.25 -5.28 0.83
CA VAL A 46 4.75 -5.82 2.10
C VAL A 46 3.26 -5.53 2.27
N SER A 47 2.58 -6.35 3.05
CA SER A 47 1.20 -6.06 3.45
C SER A 47 1.19 -5.00 4.55
N ILE A 48 0.16 -4.16 4.63
CA ILE A 48 -0.02 -3.26 5.79
C ILE A 48 -0.10 -4.03 7.12
N PHE A 49 -0.46 -5.32 7.07
CA PHE A 49 -0.60 -6.19 8.24
C PHE A 49 0.72 -6.60 8.92
N VAL A 50 1.86 -6.10 8.45
CA VAL A 50 3.12 -6.14 9.23
C VAL A 50 3.08 -5.20 10.44
N LEU A 51 2.13 -4.26 10.47
CA LEU A 51 1.90 -3.37 11.61
C LEU A 51 1.12 -4.06 12.73
N GLY A 52 1.51 -3.75 13.97
CA GLY A 52 0.78 -4.09 15.18
C GLY A 52 -0.24 -3.00 15.50
N ALA A 53 0.15 -2.02 16.31
CA ALA A 53 -0.68 -0.85 16.56
C ALA A 53 -0.78 0.02 15.28
N THR A 54 -1.97 0.58 15.03
CA THR A 54 -2.26 1.38 13.82
C THR A 54 -3.01 2.68 14.07
N PHE A 55 -3.79 2.77 15.15
CA PHE A 55 -4.56 3.97 15.49
C PHE A 55 -4.37 4.35 16.97
N PRO A 56 -4.11 5.64 17.28
CA PRO A 56 -3.78 6.70 16.33
C PRO A 56 -2.46 6.40 15.57
N PRO A 57 -2.26 6.95 14.36
CA PRO A 57 -1.07 6.64 13.55
C PRO A 57 0.27 6.84 14.27
N SER A 58 0.40 7.84 15.14
CA SER A 58 1.64 8.13 15.87
C SER A 58 2.19 6.97 16.70
N ILE A 59 1.33 6.03 17.15
CA ILE A 59 1.75 4.85 17.93
C ILE A 59 2.06 3.63 17.05
N GLY A 60 2.11 3.81 15.73
CA GLY A 60 2.37 2.73 14.79
C GLY A 60 3.69 2.02 15.06
N VAL A 61 3.65 0.69 15.14
CA VAL A 61 4.82 -0.18 15.34
C VAL A 61 4.70 -1.42 14.47
N PHE A 62 5.83 -2.03 14.08
CA PHE A 62 5.81 -3.38 13.50
C PHE A 62 5.39 -4.40 14.56
N LYS A 63 4.68 -5.45 14.13
CA LYS A 63 4.43 -6.62 14.99
C LYS A 63 5.76 -7.20 15.48
N LEU A 64 5.77 -7.78 16.67
CA LEU A 64 6.99 -8.27 17.31
C LEU A 64 7.74 -9.27 16.40
N GLU A 65 7.00 -10.21 15.82
CA GLU A 65 7.53 -11.22 14.91
C GLU A 65 8.04 -10.63 13.58
N MET A 66 7.54 -9.46 13.18
CA MET A 66 7.90 -8.80 11.91
C MET A 66 8.99 -7.74 12.08
N LYS A 67 9.29 -7.33 13.31
CA LYS A 67 10.19 -6.22 13.61
C LYS A 67 11.58 -6.43 13.02
N GLU A 68 12.20 -7.58 13.30
CA GLU A 68 13.55 -7.89 12.81
C GLU A 68 13.64 -7.94 11.27
N PRO A 69 12.81 -8.70 10.53
CA PRO A 69 12.89 -8.72 9.07
C PRO A 69 12.55 -7.37 8.43
N MET A 70 11.61 -6.60 9.01
CA MET A 70 11.32 -5.23 8.55
C MET A 70 12.49 -4.28 8.78
N ALA A 71 13.12 -4.34 9.95
CA ALA A 71 14.27 -3.50 10.27
C ALA A 71 15.48 -3.82 9.36
N ASP A 72 15.79 -5.10 9.11
CA ASP A 72 16.87 -5.50 8.18
C ASP A 72 16.58 -4.98 6.76
N LEU A 73 15.36 -5.22 6.26
CA LEU A 73 14.93 -4.74 4.94
C LEU A 73 15.07 -3.23 4.78
N LEU A 74 14.54 -2.46 5.74
CA LEU A 74 14.57 -1.00 5.71
C LEU A 74 16.00 -0.46 5.80
N ASN A 75 16.84 -1.03 6.67
CA ASN A 75 18.24 -0.65 6.81
C ASN A 75 19.07 -0.97 5.56
N ARG A 76 18.70 -1.98 4.77
CA ARG A 76 19.33 -2.23 3.46
C ARG A 76 18.87 -1.22 2.42
N ILE A 77 17.56 -1.04 2.28
CA ILE A 77 16.96 -0.17 1.25
C ILE A 77 17.42 1.28 1.41
N ARG A 78 17.52 1.80 2.64
CA ARG A 78 17.96 3.18 2.88
C ARG A 78 19.38 3.48 2.37
N THR A 79 20.22 2.47 2.16
CA THR A 79 21.58 2.66 1.60
C THR A 79 21.60 2.89 0.09
N PHE A 80 20.45 2.77 -0.58
CA PHE A 80 20.37 2.89 -2.03
C PHE A 80 20.41 4.35 -2.45
N VAL A 81 21.24 4.66 -3.45
CA VAL A 81 21.53 6.04 -3.89
C VAL A 81 20.32 6.74 -4.50
N LEU A 82 19.41 5.99 -5.12
CA LEU A 82 18.23 6.54 -5.78
C LEU A 82 17.00 6.17 -4.98
N GLU A 83 16.38 7.23 -4.42
CA GLU A 83 15.09 7.24 -3.76
C GLU A 83 14.70 5.89 -3.13
N PRO A 84 15.15 5.61 -1.89
CA PRO A 84 14.79 4.40 -1.18
C PRO A 84 13.27 4.28 -1.05
N VAL A 85 12.69 3.17 -1.51
CA VAL A 85 11.25 2.92 -1.48
C VAL A 85 10.96 1.53 -0.94
N VAL A 86 9.90 1.41 -0.14
CA VAL A 86 9.19 0.14 0.11
C VAL A 86 7.77 0.28 -0.42
N MET A 87 7.26 -0.76 -1.10
CA MET A 87 5.86 -0.76 -1.50
C MET A 87 4.98 -1.44 -0.46
N VAL A 88 3.78 -0.90 -0.24
CA VAL A 88 2.83 -1.37 0.76
C VAL A 88 1.47 -1.63 0.12
N LYS A 89 0.91 -2.80 0.39
CA LYS A 89 -0.41 -3.22 -0.08
C LYS A 89 -1.48 -2.90 0.97
N PHE A 90 -2.59 -2.33 0.52
CA PHE A 90 -3.67 -1.87 1.39
C PHE A 90 -4.98 -2.64 1.12
N PRO A 91 -5.54 -3.33 2.13
CA PRO A 91 -6.74 -4.13 1.98
C PRO A 91 -8.01 -3.33 2.34
N TYR A 92 -9.12 -3.64 1.68
CA TYR A 92 -10.46 -3.17 2.07
C TYR A 92 -10.96 -3.81 3.39
N ASP A 93 -10.25 -4.84 3.88
CA ASP A 93 -10.64 -5.69 4.99
C ASP A 93 -10.89 -4.93 6.31
N TYR A 94 -10.22 -3.79 6.55
CA TYR A 94 -10.47 -2.97 7.73
C TYR A 94 -11.95 -2.58 7.86
N HIS A 95 -12.59 -2.22 6.75
CA HIS A 95 -14.01 -1.89 6.76
C HIS A 95 -14.86 -3.16 6.82
N ALA A 96 -14.50 -4.20 6.07
CA ALA A 96 -15.23 -5.47 6.05
C ALA A 96 -15.27 -6.17 7.43
N GLN A 97 -14.24 -5.95 8.26
CA GLN A 97 -14.16 -6.43 9.64
C GLN A 97 -14.84 -5.50 10.66
N GLY A 98 -15.42 -4.38 10.22
CA GLY A 98 -16.09 -3.41 11.09
C GLY A 98 -15.15 -2.55 11.94
N ILE A 99 -13.84 -2.54 11.65
CA ILE A 99 -12.84 -1.77 12.40
C ILE A 99 -13.00 -0.27 12.15
N ILE A 100 -13.39 0.10 10.92
CA ILE A 100 -13.55 1.50 10.49
C ILE A 100 -14.88 1.72 9.76
N PRO A 101 -15.43 2.95 9.80
CA PRO A 101 -16.63 3.28 9.04
C PRO A 101 -16.36 3.35 7.54
N GLN A 102 -17.41 3.11 6.74
CA GLN A 102 -17.33 3.07 5.28
C GLN A 102 -16.79 4.37 4.69
N ASP A 103 -17.22 5.52 5.21
CA ASP A 103 -16.83 6.81 4.65
C ASP A 103 -15.34 7.12 4.89
N PHE A 104 -14.76 6.62 5.99
CA PHE A 104 -13.32 6.72 6.23
C PHE A 104 -12.52 5.79 5.31
N ALA A 105 -13.06 4.61 5.02
CA ALA A 105 -12.47 3.64 4.11
C ALA A 105 -12.53 4.09 2.64
N THR A 106 -13.57 4.83 2.26
CA THR A 106 -13.86 5.25 0.87
C THR A 106 -13.52 6.71 0.58
N PHE A 107 -12.66 7.34 1.39
CA PHE A 107 -12.21 8.73 1.22
C PHE A 107 -13.36 9.75 1.14
N SER A 108 -14.40 9.55 1.94
CA SER A 108 -15.65 10.32 1.88
C SER A 108 -15.92 11.16 3.13
N MET A 109 -14.97 11.24 4.06
CA MET A 109 -15.08 12.14 5.20
C MET A 109 -14.60 13.54 4.82
N ASP A 110 -15.39 14.56 5.17
CA ASP A 110 -15.03 15.97 4.96
C ASP A 110 -14.14 16.54 6.09
N LYS A 111 -14.05 15.82 7.21
CA LYS A 111 -13.28 16.20 8.40
C LYS A 111 -12.42 15.02 8.86
N ALA A 112 -11.43 15.32 9.70
CA ALA A 112 -10.64 14.28 10.33
C ALA A 112 -11.54 13.35 11.16
N TYR A 113 -11.45 12.05 10.88
CA TYR A 113 -12.06 10.99 11.70
C TYR A 113 -11.12 10.60 12.85
N ILE A 114 -9.81 10.63 12.59
CA ILE A 114 -8.77 10.41 13.60
C ILE A 114 -7.97 11.70 13.74
N SER A 115 -7.90 12.21 14.98
CA SER A 115 -7.01 13.30 15.37
C SER A 115 -5.83 12.73 16.15
N ASP A 116 -4.62 13.13 15.76
CA ASP A 116 -3.37 12.58 16.27
C ASP A 116 -2.33 13.70 16.41
N GLY A 117 -2.34 14.35 17.57
CA GLY A 117 -1.59 15.58 17.79
C GLY A 117 -2.03 16.68 16.83
N GLN A 118 -1.10 17.17 16.00
CA GLN A 118 -1.38 18.17 14.97
C GLN A 118 -1.88 17.56 13.64
N ASN A 119 -1.86 16.23 13.53
CA ASN A 119 -2.27 15.53 12.31
C ASN A 119 -3.75 15.15 12.39
N GLY A 120 -4.49 15.43 11.32
CA GLY A 120 -5.87 14.98 11.15
C GLY A 120 -5.98 14.07 9.94
N TYR A 121 -6.59 12.90 10.10
CA TYR A 121 -6.77 11.91 9.04
C TYR A 121 -8.25 11.76 8.70
N SER A 122 -8.61 12.04 7.44
CA SER A 122 -9.96 11.88 6.88
C SER A 122 -10.13 10.60 6.06
N ASN A 123 -9.07 9.85 5.81
CA ASN A 123 -9.13 8.55 5.15
C ASN A 123 -8.16 7.55 5.75
N VAL A 124 -8.50 6.27 5.64
CA VAL A 124 -7.73 5.17 6.24
C VAL A 124 -6.35 4.99 5.59
N LEU A 125 -6.22 5.25 4.29
CA LEU A 125 -4.94 5.09 3.58
C LEU A 125 -3.87 5.99 4.19
N ASP A 126 -4.17 7.29 4.34
CA ASP A 126 -3.25 8.25 4.93
C ASP A 126 -2.95 7.92 6.40
N ALA A 127 -3.94 7.44 7.15
CA ALA A 127 -3.75 7.05 8.55
C ALA A 127 -2.83 5.83 8.68
N LEU A 128 -3.03 4.79 7.86
CA LEU A 128 -2.21 3.59 7.87
C LEU A 128 -0.80 3.84 7.32
N LEU A 129 -0.64 4.73 6.32
CA LEU A 129 0.68 5.21 5.91
C LEU A 129 1.38 5.97 7.05
N GLY A 130 0.65 6.82 7.78
CA GLY A 130 1.15 7.47 8.99
C GLY A 130 1.65 6.46 10.03
N ALA A 131 0.87 5.41 10.30
CA ALA A 131 1.26 4.34 11.21
C ALA A 131 2.51 3.59 10.74
N PHE A 132 2.62 3.35 9.44
CA PHE A 132 3.82 2.73 8.87
C PHE A 132 5.04 3.64 9.00
N TYR A 133 4.90 4.95 8.76
CA TYR A 133 5.99 5.91 8.98
C TYR A 133 6.43 5.97 10.44
N SER A 134 5.51 5.89 11.40
CA SER A 134 5.84 5.77 12.82
C SER A 134 6.61 4.47 13.11
N ALA A 135 6.14 3.34 12.58
CA ALA A 135 6.81 2.06 12.76
C ALA A 135 8.25 2.06 12.20
N MET A 136 8.47 2.71 11.05
CA MET A 136 9.81 2.89 10.50
C MET A 136 10.69 3.79 11.38
N ALA A 137 10.11 4.85 11.96
CA ALA A 137 10.83 5.77 12.83
C ALA A 137 11.30 5.09 14.13
N GLU A 138 10.52 4.17 14.69
CA GLU A 138 10.91 3.33 15.83
C GLU A 138 12.13 2.43 15.51
N GLU A 139 12.30 2.06 14.24
CA GLU A 139 13.49 1.35 13.74
C GLU A 139 14.61 2.30 13.25
N ASN A 140 14.51 3.59 13.57
CA ASN A 140 15.45 4.65 13.18
C ASN A 140 15.60 4.86 11.65
N VAL A 141 14.55 4.56 10.89
CA VAL A 141 14.50 4.75 9.43
C VAL A 141 13.45 5.80 9.09
N THR A 142 13.88 6.94 8.55
CA THR A 142 13.00 8.10 8.28
C THR A 142 13.14 8.66 6.86
N ASP A 143 14.03 8.06 6.08
CA ASP A 143 14.50 8.45 4.74
C ASP A 143 14.01 7.51 3.62
N VAL A 144 13.32 6.42 3.97
CA VAL A 144 12.66 5.52 3.02
C VAL A 144 11.23 6.01 2.74
N LYS A 145 10.86 6.12 1.47
CA LYS A 145 9.50 6.47 1.05
C LYS A 145 8.61 5.24 0.94
N LEU A 146 7.31 5.47 1.02
CA LEU A 146 6.29 4.45 0.80
C LEU A 146 5.58 4.67 -0.54
N VAL A 147 5.34 3.59 -1.26
CA VAL A 147 4.51 3.56 -2.47
C VAL A 147 3.39 2.55 -2.26
N VAL A 148 2.18 2.85 -2.69
CA VAL A 148 1.05 1.92 -2.58
C VAL A 148 1.15 0.88 -3.71
N SER A 149 1.62 -0.34 -3.44
CA SER A 149 1.79 -1.37 -4.49
C SER A 149 0.47 -1.83 -5.08
N ALA A 150 -0.58 -1.87 -4.27
CA ALA A 150 -1.88 -2.38 -4.65
C ALA A 150 -2.92 -1.91 -3.64
N SER A 151 -3.96 -1.26 -4.15
CA SER A 151 -5.15 -0.89 -3.37
C SER A 151 -6.38 -0.96 -4.25
N GLY A 152 -7.47 -1.50 -3.73
CA GLY A 152 -8.70 -1.68 -4.49
C GLY A 152 -9.86 -2.14 -3.62
N TRP A 153 -11.03 -2.26 -4.24
CA TRP A 153 -12.25 -2.67 -3.56
C TRP A 153 -13.05 -3.67 -4.41
N PRO A 154 -13.44 -4.83 -3.86
CA PRO A 154 -14.21 -5.81 -4.61
C PRO A 154 -15.62 -5.32 -4.95
N SER A 155 -16.06 -5.60 -6.17
CA SER A 155 -17.41 -5.27 -6.64
C SER A 155 -18.49 -6.20 -6.12
N THR A 156 -18.14 -7.41 -5.65
CA THR A 156 -19.05 -8.38 -5.05
C THR A 156 -18.26 -9.42 -4.23
N GLY A 157 -18.96 -10.37 -3.59
CA GLY A 157 -18.36 -11.51 -2.89
C GLY A 157 -18.42 -11.45 -1.35
N ASN A 158 -18.82 -10.33 -0.75
CA ASN A 158 -18.98 -10.14 0.70
C ASN A 158 -20.19 -9.23 1.04
N GLY A 159 -21.35 -9.58 0.49
CA GLY A 159 -22.62 -8.93 0.80
C GLY A 159 -22.58 -7.40 0.68
N GLY A 160 -23.13 -6.69 1.67
CA GLY A 160 -23.21 -5.23 1.69
C GLY A 160 -21.86 -4.50 1.71
N TYR A 161 -20.76 -5.19 2.05
CA TYR A 161 -19.42 -4.61 2.08
C TYR A 161 -18.77 -4.50 0.69
N THR A 162 -19.28 -5.23 -0.30
CA THR A 162 -18.73 -5.29 -1.65
C THR A 162 -19.87 -5.11 -2.64
N THR A 163 -20.00 -3.91 -3.19
CA THR A 163 -20.98 -3.62 -4.24
C THR A 163 -20.30 -2.90 -5.39
N PRO A 164 -20.87 -2.96 -6.62
CA PRO A 164 -20.34 -2.20 -7.75
C PRO A 164 -20.23 -0.70 -7.44
N THR A 165 -21.21 -0.15 -6.70
CA THR A 165 -21.21 1.25 -6.26
C THR A 165 -20.06 1.57 -5.30
N LEU A 166 -19.79 0.71 -4.31
CA LEU A 166 -18.67 0.91 -3.39
C LEU A 166 -17.33 0.77 -4.09
N ALA A 167 -17.19 -0.21 -4.99
CA ALA A 167 -15.98 -0.39 -5.78
C ALA A 167 -15.68 0.84 -6.66
N ALA A 168 -16.70 1.34 -7.38
CA ALA A 168 -16.59 2.55 -8.17
C ALA A 168 -16.21 3.77 -7.32
N LYS A 169 -16.86 3.95 -6.16
CA LYS A 169 -16.59 5.07 -5.24
C LYS A 169 -15.15 5.02 -4.72
N TYR A 170 -14.73 3.88 -4.18
CA TYR A 170 -13.39 3.69 -3.64
C TYR A 170 -12.32 3.91 -4.71
N ASN A 171 -12.38 3.20 -5.84
CA ASN A 171 -11.34 3.28 -6.86
C ASN A 171 -11.26 4.67 -7.49
N LYS A 172 -12.38 5.34 -7.74
CA LYS A 172 -12.40 6.73 -8.21
C LYS A 172 -11.74 7.69 -7.22
N ASN A 173 -11.99 7.51 -5.92
CA ASN A 173 -11.42 8.40 -4.90
C ASN A 173 -9.96 8.09 -4.61
N PHE A 174 -9.56 6.82 -4.61
CA PHE A 174 -8.16 6.40 -4.51
C PHE A 174 -7.34 6.96 -5.68
N MET A 175 -7.81 6.80 -6.93
CA MET A 175 -7.13 7.40 -8.08
C MET A 175 -7.00 8.92 -7.95
N ARG A 176 -8.05 9.62 -7.48
CA ARG A 176 -7.99 11.07 -7.22
C ARG A 176 -6.99 11.43 -6.13
N ARG A 177 -6.90 10.61 -5.08
CA ARG A 177 -5.95 10.80 -3.97
C ARG A 177 -4.50 10.65 -4.42
N ILE A 178 -4.21 9.70 -5.31
CA ILE A 178 -2.86 9.53 -5.89
C ILE A 178 -2.56 10.64 -6.90
N ALA A 179 -3.51 10.95 -7.79
CA ALA A 179 -3.36 12.00 -8.81
C ALA A 179 -3.21 13.43 -8.23
N SER A 180 -3.56 13.66 -6.96
CA SER A 180 -3.37 14.97 -6.33
C SER A 180 -1.90 15.31 -6.05
N VAL A 181 -0.99 14.33 -6.11
CA VAL A 181 0.46 14.49 -5.87
C VAL A 181 0.75 15.12 -4.49
N GLN A 182 -0.11 14.83 -3.51
CA GLN A 182 0.03 15.31 -2.13
C GLN A 182 0.61 14.22 -1.22
N GLY A 183 1.40 14.63 -0.23
CA GLY A 183 1.83 13.74 0.84
C GLY A 183 0.71 13.41 1.83
N THR A 184 1.05 12.66 2.88
CA THR A 184 0.13 12.35 3.99
C THR A 184 0.25 13.42 5.08
N PRO A 185 -0.68 13.51 6.05
CA PRO A 185 -0.50 14.37 7.22
C PRO A 185 0.84 14.12 7.95
N ALA A 186 1.28 12.86 8.06
CA ALA A 186 2.57 12.51 8.68
C ALA A 186 3.80 12.93 7.84
N ARG A 187 3.67 13.03 6.51
CA ARG A 187 4.75 13.38 5.57
C ARG A 187 4.21 14.30 4.45
N PRO A 188 3.84 15.55 4.75
CA PRO A 188 3.12 16.42 3.80
C PRO A 188 3.96 16.78 2.57
N GLY A 189 5.28 16.84 2.70
CA GLY A 189 6.21 17.15 1.62
C GLY A 189 6.63 15.94 0.76
N GLN A 190 6.06 14.75 0.96
CA GLN A 190 6.41 13.55 0.21
C GLN A 190 5.16 13.00 -0.49
N PRO A 191 4.96 13.29 -1.79
CA PRO A 191 3.88 12.71 -2.57
C PRO A 191 3.86 11.19 -2.51
N VAL A 192 2.66 10.62 -2.53
CA VAL A 192 2.43 9.17 -2.48
C VAL A 192 1.99 8.67 -3.85
N ASP A 193 2.78 7.80 -4.46
CA ASP A 193 2.41 7.06 -5.66
C ASP A 193 1.61 5.81 -5.30
N GLY A 194 0.82 5.31 -6.25
CA GLY A 194 0.02 4.11 -6.01
C GLY A 194 -0.54 3.44 -7.25
N PHE A 195 -0.85 2.14 -7.12
CA PHE A 195 -1.43 1.33 -8.18
C PHE A 195 -2.79 0.77 -7.77
N VAL A 196 -3.78 0.89 -8.66
CA VAL A 196 -5.09 0.29 -8.49
C VAL A 196 -4.98 -1.23 -8.65
N TYR A 197 -5.46 -1.97 -7.66
CA TYR A 197 -5.64 -3.41 -7.74
C TYR A 197 -7.11 -3.73 -8.05
N ASN A 198 -7.44 -4.31 -9.19
CA ASN A 198 -6.58 -4.69 -10.32
C ASN A 198 -7.33 -4.48 -11.65
N LEU A 199 -6.68 -4.80 -12.77
CA LEU A 199 -7.28 -4.54 -14.07
C LEU A 199 -8.49 -5.45 -14.36
N PHE A 200 -8.38 -6.75 -14.09
CA PHE A 200 -9.41 -7.74 -14.42
C PHE A 200 -9.85 -8.55 -13.21
N ASN A 201 -11.10 -9.00 -13.23
CA ASN A 201 -11.56 -10.06 -12.33
C ASN A 201 -10.74 -11.35 -12.54
N GLU A 202 -10.27 -11.95 -11.45
CA GLU A 202 -9.36 -13.11 -11.47
C GLU A 202 -10.09 -14.36 -11.00
N ASN A 203 -10.73 -15.08 -11.92
CA ASN A 203 -11.60 -16.22 -11.61
C ASN A 203 -10.89 -17.43 -10.96
N GLN A 204 -9.57 -17.51 -11.03
CA GLN A 204 -8.77 -18.56 -10.36
C GLN A 204 -8.37 -18.21 -8.91
N LYS A 205 -8.74 -17.02 -8.42
CA LYS A 205 -8.59 -16.69 -6.99
C LYS A 205 -9.56 -17.48 -6.12
N ALA A 206 -9.29 -17.49 -4.82
CA ALA A 206 -10.19 -18.06 -3.82
C ALA A 206 -11.61 -17.50 -3.99
N VAL A 207 -12.61 -18.38 -3.90
CA VAL A 207 -14.02 -18.03 -4.06
C VAL A 207 -14.40 -16.91 -3.09
N GLY A 208 -15.07 -15.89 -3.60
CA GLY A 208 -15.48 -14.71 -2.83
C GLY A 208 -14.86 -13.41 -3.36
N PRO A 209 -14.62 -12.41 -2.50
CA PRO A 209 -14.22 -11.06 -2.93
C PRO A 209 -12.93 -11.02 -3.77
N ALA A 210 -12.02 -11.95 -3.53
CA ALA A 210 -10.73 -12.01 -4.22
C ALA A 210 -10.88 -12.18 -5.75
N GLN A 211 -11.99 -12.72 -6.24
CA GLN A 211 -12.26 -12.86 -7.68
C GLN A 211 -12.78 -11.57 -8.34
N HIS A 212 -13.11 -10.53 -7.56
CA HIS A 212 -13.98 -9.44 -8.00
C HIS A 212 -13.39 -8.02 -7.82
N PHE A 213 -12.06 -7.90 -7.71
CA PHE A 213 -11.36 -6.61 -7.61
C PHE A 213 -11.20 -5.86 -8.94
N GLY A 214 -11.51 -6.49 -10.07
CA GLY A 214 -11.24 -5.96 -11.39
C GLY A 214 -11.98 -4.65 -11.67
N LEU A 215 -11.29 -3.72 -12.32
CA LEU A 215 -11.93 -2.60 -13.03
C LEU A 215 -12.76 -3.12 -14.22
N PHE A 216 -12.35 -4.25 -14.82
CA PHE A 216 -12.97 -4.87 -15.99
C PHE A 216 -13.27 -6.36 -15.75
N TYR A 217 -14.24 -6.88 -16.47
CA TYR A 217 -14.40 -8.32 -16.70
C TYR A 217 -13.36 -8.83 -17.70
N SER A 218 -13.19 -10.15 -17.79
CA SER A 218 -12.22 -10.78 -18.71
C SER A 218 -12.53 -10.54 -20.18
N ASP A 219 -13.77 -10.18 -20.52
CA ASP A 219 -14.19 -9.78 -21.87
C ASP A 219 -13.94 -8.28 -22.16
N THR A 220 -13.21 -7.60 -21.27
CA THR A 220 -12.87 -6.16 -21.32
C THR A 220 -14.02 -5.20 -21.11
N THR A 221 -15.23 -5.69 -20.81
CA THR A 221 -16.32 -4.81 -20.41
C THR A 221 -16.07 -4.27 -18.98
N PRO A 222 -16.45 -3.02 -18.66
CA PRO A 222 -16.27 -2.48 -17.32
C PRO A 222 -17.05 -3.30 -16.27
N ALA A 223 -16.41 -3.65 -15.15
CA ALA A 223 -17.08 -4.34 -14.05
C ALA A 223 -18.09 -3.45 -13.32
N TYR A 224 -17.88 -2.14 -13.39
CA TYR A 224 -18.74 -1.07 -12.90
C TYR A 224 -18.36 0.22 -13.64
N ASN A 225 -19.22 1.23 -13.57
CA ASN A 225 -18.91 2.53 -14.17
C ASN A 225 -17.88 3.28 -13.32
N PHE A 226 -16.75 3.67 -13.91
CA PHE A 226 -15.72 4.46 -13.25
C PHE A 226 -15.10 5.47 -14.22
N THR A 227 -14.46 6.50 -13.67
CA THR A 227 -13.73 7.51 -14.43
C THR A 227 -12.31 7.60 -13.92
N VAL A 228 -11.33 7.57 -14.82
CA VAL A 228 -9.94 7.89 -14.48
C VAL A 228 -9.83 9.41 -14.33
N PRO A 229 -9.40 9.94 -13.17
CA PRO A 229 -9.17 11.36 -13.02
C PRO A 229 -8.00 11.82 -13.91
N HIS A 230 -8.15 13.01 -14.50
CA HIS A 230 -7.11 13.71 -15.25
C HIS A 230 -6.42 14.75 -14.38
#